data_AF-A0A151FCG2-F1
#
_entry.id   AF-A0A151FCG2-F1
#
_cell.length_a   1.000
_cell.length_b   1.000
_cell.length_c   1.000
_cell.angle_alpha   90.00
_cell.angle_beta   90.00
_cell.angle_gamma   90.00
#
_symmetry.space_group_name_H-M   'P 1'
#
loop_
_entity.id
_entity.type
_entity.pdbx_description
1 polymer ?
#
loop_
_entity_poly.entity_id
_entity_poly.type
_entity_poly.pdbx_seq_one_letter_code
_entity_poly.pdbx_strand_id
1 'polypeptide(L)'
;MKIRKIRSALNSKGFERTEGSKHEIYSMRVDGRVAVSTVLSRGSSRRETGKKLISKMAKQLQMSNQQFIDYIDCAYTFEEYYHFIKENYVHE
;
A
#
# COMPACT_ATOMS: atom_id res chain seq x y z
N MET A 1 -12.51 2.62 5.98
CA MET A 1 -11.59 1.47 5.87
C MET A 1 -10.87 1.22 7.19
N LYS A 2 -10.75 -0.03 7.65
CA LYS A 2 -10.03 -0.37 8.90
C LYS A 2 -8.53 -0.55 8.62
N ILE A 3 -7.65 -0.01 9.47
CA ILE A 3 -6.18 -0.15 9.37
C ILE A 3 -5.75 -1.63 9.30
N ARG A 4 -6.43 -2.51 10.05
CA ARG A 4 -6.17 -3.96 10.00
C ARG A 4 -6.38 -4.57 8.62
N LYS A 5 -7.39 -4.10 7.86
CA LYS A 5 -7.66 -4.56 6.48
C LYS A 5 -6.52 -4.13 5.54
N ILE A 6 -6.08 -2.89 5.65
CA ILE A 6 -4.93 -2.36 4.89
C ILE A 6 -3.68 -3.20 5.16
N ARG A 7 -3.37 -3.44 6.43
CA ARG A 7 -2.21 -4.23 6.86
C ARG A 7 -2.24 -5.66 6.31
N SER A 8 -3.39 -6.32 6.41
CA SER A 8 -3.57 -7.68 5.88
C SER A 8 -3.37 -7.71 4.37
N ALA A 9 -3.98 -6.77 3.64
CA ALA A 9 -3.89 -6.69 2.19
C ALA A 9 -2.46 -6.43 1.71
N LEU A 10 -1.76 -5.43 2.28
CA LEU A 10 -0.37 -5.13 1.93
C LEU A 10 0.54 -6.34 2.18
N ASN A 11 0.39 -7.00 3.34
CA ASN A 11 1.20 -8.18 3.67
C ASN A 11 0.93 -9.36 2.73
N SER A 12 -0.32 -9.61 2.36
CA SER A 12 -0.68 -10.68 1.42
C SER A 12 -0.21 -10.43 -0.01
N LYS A 13 0.07 -9.17 -0.37
CA LYS A 13 0.36 -8.74 -1.73
C LYS A 13 1.84 -8.38 -1.94
N GLY A 14 2.73 -9.01 -1.18
CA GLY A 14 4.17 -8.94 -1.41
C GLY A 14 4.84 -7.62 -1.00
N PHE A 15 4.18 -6.79 -0.18
CA PHE A 15 4.89 -5.68 0.46
C PHE A 15 5.75 -6.19 1.60
N GLU A 16 7.02 -5.82 1.59
CA GLU A 16 7.94 -6.01 2.69
C GLU A 16 7.60 -5.01 3.80
N ARG A 17 7.31 -5.52 4.99
CA ARG A 17 6.98 -4.73 6.16
C ARG A 17 8.22 -4.51 7.02
N THR A 18 8.55 -3.24 7.25
CA THR A 18 9.60 -2.82 8.19
C THR A 18 8.95 -2.14 9.38
N GLU A 19 9.18 -2.67 10.59
CA GLU A 19 8.66 -2.08 11.83
C GLU A 19 9.57 -0.95 12.32
N GLY A 20 9.00 0.24 12.50
CA GLY A 20 9.60 1.34 13.25
C GLY A 20 8.87 1.59 14.57
N SER A 21 9.48 2.37 15.47
CA SER A 21 8.96 2.63 16.82
C SER A 21 7.60 3.35 16.89
N LYS A 22 7.16 4.03 15.82
CA LYS A 22 5.84 4.71 15.76
C LYS A 22 5.07 4.47 14.45
N HIS A 23 5.73 3.91 13.45
CA HIS A 23 5.21 3.74 12.10
C HIS A 23 5.67 2.41 11.53
N GLU A 24 4.87 1.84 10.65
CA GLU A 24 5.18 0.65 9.86
C GLU A 24 5.42 1.12 8.43
N ILE A 25 6.52 0.68 7.82
CA ILE A 25 6.83 1.01 6.42
C ILE A 25 6.54 -0.24 5.60
N TYR A 26 5.83 -0.07 4.48
CA TYR A 26 5.54 -1.12 3.51
C TYR A 26 6.18 -0.73 2.19
N SER A 27 7.11 -1.56 1.69
CA SER A 27 7.78 -1.34 0.42
C SER A 27 7.59 -2.52 -0.51
N MET A 28 7.38 -2.26 -1.79
CA MET A 28 7.32 -3.29 -2.83
C MET A 28 8.53 -3.15 -3.73
N ARG A 29 9.18 -4.29 -4.02
CA ARG A 29 10.31 -4.36 -4.93
C ARG A 29 9.88 -4.97 -6.27
N VAL A 30 10.35 -4.35 -7.36
CA VAL A 30 10.21 -4.83 -8.73
C VAL A 30 11.61 -4.87 -9.33
N ASP A 31 11.98 -6.01 -9.92
CA ASP A 31 13.34 -6.22 -10.48
C ASP A 31 14.49 -5.89 -9.50
N GLY A 32 14.29 -6.19 -8.22
CA GLY A 32 15.29 -5.97 -7.16
C GLY A 32 15.40 -4.53 -6.65
N ARG A 33 14.65 -3.58 -7.21
CA ARG A 33 14.60 -2.17 -6.77
C ARG A 33 13.30 -1.86 -6.05
N VAL A 34 13.33 -0.96 -5.08
CA VAL A 34 12.10 -0.48 -4.42
C VAL A 34 11.31 0.36 -5.42
N ALA A 35 10.19 -0.16 -5.90
CA ALA A 35 9.33 0.53 -6.85
C ALA A 35 8.45 1.55 -6.14
N VAL A 36 7.78 1.11 -5.05
CA VAL A 36 6.88 1.95 -4.27
C VAL A 36 7.03 1.69 -2.78
N SER A 37 6.78 2.71 -1.96
CA SER A 37 6.80 2.58 -0.50
C SER A 37 5.74 3.46 0.15
N THR A 38 5.11 2.96 1.21
CA THR A 38 4.10 3.69 1.96
C THR A 38 4.31 3.54 3.46
N VAL A 39 3.89 4.56 4.23
CA VAL A 39 4.07 4.62 5.68
C VAL A 39 2.73 4.57 6.37
N LEU A 40 2.55 3.57 7.22
CA LEU A 40 1.37 3.35 8.04
C LEU A 40 1.68 3.71 9.51
N SER A 41 1.17 4.85 9.97
CA SER A 41 1.31 5.26 11.37
C SER A 41 0.47 4.39 12.31
N ARG A 42 1.05 3.92 13.43
CA ARG A 42 0.37 3.10 14.44
C ARG A 42 -0.54 3.91 15.39
N GLY A 43 -0.91 5.12 14.99
CA GLY A 43 -1.44 6.17 15.87
C GLY A 43 -2.56 5.70 16.80
N SER A 44 -2.44 6.06 18.08
CA SER A 44 -3.32 5.67 19.20
C SER A 44 -4.80 6.09 19.07
N SER A 45 -5.18 6.87 18.05
CA SER A 45 -6.55 7.36 17.87
C SER A 45 -7.26 6.59 16.73
N ARG A 46 -7.98 5.55 17.13
CA ARG A 46 -8.57 4.47 16.33
C ARG A 46 -9.71 4.87 15.38
N ARG A 47 -9.93 6.16 15.06
CA ARG A 47 -11.19 6.62 14.43
C ARG A 47 -11.10 7.55 13.22
N GLU A 48 -10.04 8.35 13.03
CA GLU A 48 -10.08 9.43 12.02
C GLU A 48 -9.28 9.17 10.73
N THR A 49 -8.68 8.00 10.62
CA THR A 49 -7.70 7.73 9.56
C THR A 49 -8.36 7.16 8.29
N GLY A 50 -9.50 7.74 7.89
CA GLY A 50 -10.36 7.19 6.84
C GLY A 50 -9.99 7.63 5.43
N LYS A 51 -9.86 8.93 5.16
CA LYS A 51 -9.66 9.47 3.79
C LYS A 51 -8.28 10.11 3.57
N LYS A 52 -7.78 10.89 4.54
CA LYS A 52 -6.48 11.58 4.39
C LYS A 52 -5.31 10.59 4.32
N LEU A 53 -5.34 9.54 5.15
CA LEU A 53 -4.32 8.50 5.07
C LEU A 53 -4.44 7.72 3.77
N ILE A 54 -5.65 7.29 3.38
CA ILE A 54 -5.86 6.61 2.10
C ILE A 54 -5.30 7.44 0.95
N SER A 55 -5.60 8.74 0.90
CA SER A 55 -5.09 9.58 -0.18
C SER A 55 -3.57 9.76 -0.15
N LYS A 56 -2.97 9.78 1.04
CA LYS A 56 -1.52 9.80 1.18
C LYS A 56 -0.89 8.49 0.71
N MET A 57 -1.45 7.35 1.12
CA MET A 57 -0.95 6.02 0.73
C MET A 57 -1.14 5.77 -0.76
N ALA A 58 -2.31 6.12 -1.31
CA ALA A 58 -2.60 6.01 -2.73
C ALA A 58 -1.58 6.80 -3.56
N LYS A 59 -1.33 8.07 -3.21
CA LYS A 59 -0.29 8.89 -3.86
C LYS A 59 1.11 8.28 -3.76
N GLN A 60 1.46 7.73 -2.60
CA GLN A 60 2.77 7.09 -2.37
C GLN A 60 2.95 5.80 -3.18
N LEU A 61 1.86 5.08 -3.46
CA LEU A 61 1.85 3.88 -4.28
C LEU A 61 1.49 4.17 -5.75
N GLN A 62 1.52 5.44 -6.17
CA GLN A 62 1.17 5.89 -7.51
C GLN A 62 -0.22 5.39 -7.98
N MET A 63 -1.16 5.27 -7.04
CA MET A 63 -2.54 4.89 -7.28
C MET A 63 -3.49 6.07 -7.04
N SER A 64 -4.62 6.05 -7.72
CA SER A 64 -5.77 6.87 -7.34
C SER A 64 -6.39 6.37 -6.03
N ASN A 65 -7.14 7.24 -5.34
CA ASN A 65 -7.83 6.87 -4.10
C ASN A 65 -8.76 5.67 -4.31
N GLN A 66 -9.46 5.63 -5.45
CA GLN A 66 -10.37 4.55 -5.80
C GLN A 66 -9.59 3.27 -6.06
N GLN A 67 -8.54 3.30 -6.89
CA GLN A 67 -7.65 2.14 -7.11
C GLN A 67 -7.07 1.60 -5.81
N PHE A 68 -6.64 2.45 -4.88
CA PHE A 68 -6.15 1.99 -3.59
C PHE A 68 -7.25 1.36 -2.74
N ILE A 69 -8.47 1.91 -2.75
CA ILE A 69 -9.60 1.31 -2.06
C ILE A 69 -9.92 -0.05 -2.68
N ASP A 70 -10.06 -0.14 -4.00
CA ASP A 70 -10.26 -1.40 -4.73
C ASP A 70 -9.13 -2.39 -4.48
N TYR A 71 -7.88 -1.93 -4.41
CA TYR A 71 -6.72 -2.77 -4.14
C TYR A 71 -6.77 -3.42 -2.75
N ILE A 72 -7.28 -2.70 -1.75
CA ILE A 72 -7.39 -3.20 -0.36
C ILE A 72 -8.72 -3.93 -0.13
N ASP A 73 -9.79 -3.50 -0.80
CA ASP A 73 -11.14 -4.02 -0.62
C ASP A 73 -11.41 -5.25 -1.47
N CYS A 74 -10.97 -5.22 -2.72
CA CYS A 74 -11.14 -6.27 -3.70
C CYS A 74 -10.01 -7.29 -3.59
N ALA A 75 -10.40 -8.55 -3.77
CA ALA A 75 -9.53 -9.70 -3.92
C ALA A 75 -8.80 -9.69 -5.27
N TYR A 76 -8.24 -8.54 -5.68
CA TYR A 76 -7.22 -8.52 -6.74
C TYR A 76 -6.12 -9.50 -6.33
N THR A 77 -5.90 -10.51 -7.16
CA THR A 77 -4.79 -11.43 -6.95
C THR A 77 -3.50 -10.61 -6.99
N PHE A 78 -2.52 -11.05 -6.20
CA PHE A 78 -1.20 -10.41 -6.18
C PHE A 78 -0.65 -10.15 -7.59
N GLU A 79 -0.95 -11.07 -8.52
CA GLU A 79 -0.54 -11.03 -9.93
C GLU A 79 -1.09 -9.82 -10.69
N GLU A 80 -2.39 -9.53 -10.63
CA GLU A 80 -2.98 -8.40 -11.38
C GLU A 80 -2.38 -7.05 -10.98
N TYR A 81 -2.10 -6.88 -9.69
CA TYR A 81 -1.45 -5.66 -9.20
C TYR A 81 0.04 -5.61 -9.51
N TYR A 82 0.73 -6.74 -9.45
CA TYR A 82 2.13 -6.81 -9.85
C TYR A 82 2.30 -6.44 -11.33
N HIS A 83 1.41 -6.92 -12.20
CA HIS A 83 1.37 -6.52 -13.61
C HIS A 83 1.11 -5.01 -13.76
N PHE A 84 0.12 -4.47 -13.04
CA PHE A 84 -0.16 -3.02 -13.06
C PHE A 84 1.05 -2.17 -12.65
N ILE A 85 1.74 -2.54 -11.56
CA ILE A 85 2.95 -1.82 -11.12
C ILE A 85 4.08 -2.00 -12.12
N LYS A 86 4.29 -3.22 -12.63
CA LYS A 86 5.35 -3.51 -13.61
C LYS A 86 5.17 -2.71 -14.90
N GLU A 87 3.94 -2.63 -15.44
CA GLU A 87 3.66 -1.81 -16.62
C GLU A 87 3.85 -0.31 -16.38
N ASN A 88 3.53 0.18 -15.19
CA ASN A 88 3.76 1.59 -14.83
C ASN A 88 5.23 1.90 -14.47
N TYR A 89 6.03 0.91 -14.06
CA TYR A 89 7.44 1.08 -13.67
C TYR A 89 8.42 0.95 -14.86
N VAL A 90 8.00 0.35 -15.98
CA VAL A 90 8.83 0.14 -17.18
C VAL A 90 8.91 1.38 -18.10
N HIS A 91 8.29 2.51 -17.72
CA HIS A 91 8.45 3.79 -18.43
C HIS A 91 9.46 4.71 -17.72
N GLU A 92 10.75 4.35 -17.76
CA GLU A 92 11.89 5.28 -17.68
C GLU A 92 12.92 4.94 -18.75
#